data_AF-A0A7J0BX48-F1
#
_entry.id   AF-A0A7J0BX48-F1
#
_cell.length_a   1.000
_cell.length_b   1.000
_cell.length_c   1.000
_cell.angle_alpha   90.00
_cell.angle_beta   90.00
_cell.angle_gamma   90.00
#
_symmetry.space_group_name_H-M   'P 1'
#
loop_
_entity.id
_entity.type
_entity.pdbx_description
1 polymer ?
#
loop_
_entity_poly.entity_id
_entity_poly.type
_entity_poly.pdbx_seq_one_letter_code
_entity_poly.pdbx_strand_id
1 'polypeptide(L)'
;MDSQFDYIWNSFLKRVEAEIDRTSQADVARRLGVNRGQVSKWLSGLQVGGNLKTFLTHLEKLEIPLNQLTNPNYQSPPPTSQSTQWKPSLYEIHLAATLQSGAKLLGKSVQSIYAHAYGDSSHVPLSHVQAMLQGKAQMGVEDFYKLCKSIGLLPSDVLDRVAKLAEENGAKKGAPRRRTA
;
A
#
# COMPACT_ATOMS: atom_id res chain seq x y z
N MET A 1 24.72 8.41 4.27
CA MET A 1 23.26 8.50 4.50
C MET A 1 22.60 8.09 3.20
N ASP A 2 21.56 7.26 3.30
CA ASP A 2 20.99 6.52 2.17
C ASP A 2 20.34 7.47 1.16
N SER A 3 21.07 7.75 0.07
CA SER A 3 20.66 8.60 -1.06
C SER A 3 19.25 8.29 -1.60
N GLN A 4 18.80 7.04 -1.46
CA GLN A 4 17.47 6.60 -1.86
C GLN A 4 16.37 7.06 -0.89
N PHE A 5 16.63 7.07 0.42
CA PHE A 5 15.67 7.57 1.41
C PHE A 5 15.51 9.08 1.29
N ASP A 6 16.62 9.81 1.11
CA ASP A 6 16.58 11.27 0.90
C ASP A 6 15.79 11.62 -0.37
N TYR A 7 15.95 10.86 -1.45
CA TYR A 7 15.17 11.03 -2.67
C TYR A 7 13.67 10.79 -2.46
N ILE A 8 13.31 9.71 -1.76
CA ILE A 8 11.91 9.36 -1.45
C ILE A 8 11.28 10.41 -0.52
N TRP A 9 12.03 10.85 0.50
CA TRP A 9 11.60 11.88 1.44
C TRP A 9 11.37 13.22 0.74
N ASN A 10 12.30 13.65 -0.11
CA ASN A 10 12.16 14.88 -0.89
C ASN A 10 10.97 14.82 -1.87
N SER A 11 10.70 13.66 -2.46
CA SER A 11 9.53 13.45 -3.32
C SER A 11 8.22 13.58 -2.54
N PHE A 12 8.20 13.06 -1.31
CA PHE A 12 7.08 13.25 -0.38
C PHE A 12 6.88 14.72 -0.01
N LEU A 13 7.95 15.45 0.33
CA LEU A 13 7.86 16.88 0.68
C LEU A 13 7.32 17.73 -0.46
N LYS A 14 7.79 17.51 -1.69
CA LYS A 14 7.25 18.20 -2.88
C LYS A 14 5.76 17.97 -3.07
N ARG A 15 5.26 16.78 -2.70
CA ARG A 15 3.84 16.48 -2.78
C ARG A 15 3.04 17.15 -1.66
N VAL A 16 3.61 17.22 -0.45
CA VAL A 16 3.06 17.99 0.66
C VAL A 16 2.96 19.46 0.27
N GLU A 17 3.98 20.06 -0.35
CA GLU A 17 3.93 21.43 -0.87
C GLU A 17 2.81 21.61 -1.90
N ALA A 18 2.74 20.73 -2.90
CA ALA A 18 1.70 20.80 -3.94
C ALA A 18 0.27 20.68 -3.38
N GLU A 19 0.08 19.95 -2.27
CA GLU A 19 -1.22 19.84 -1.61
C GLU A 19 -1.54 21.05 -0.72
N ILE A 20 -0.51 21.66 -0.12
CA ILE A 20 -0.63 22.94 0.61
C ILE A 20 -1.03 24.05 -0.35
N ASP A 21 -0.42 24.14 -1.53
CA ASP A 21 -0.75 25.13 -2.56
C ASP A 21 -2.20 25.01 -3.03
N ARG A 22 -2.79 23.82 -2.94
CA ARG A 22 -4.19 23.55 -3.31
C ARG A 22 -5.17 23.78 -2.16
N THR A 23 -4.71 23.70 -0.91
CA THR A 23 -5.56 23.74 0.28
C THR A 23 -4.95 24.67 1.33
N SER A 24 -4.60 24.16 2.51
CA SER A 24 -3.89 24.88 3.55
C SER A 24 -2.96 23.94 4.30
N GLN A 25 -1.89 24.49 4.86
CA GLN A 25 -0.96 23.72 5.70
C GLN A 25 -1.65 23.12 6.95
N ALA A 26 -2.70 23.76 7.45
CA ALA A 26 -3.48 23.24 8.57
C ALA A 26 -4.30 21.99 8.17
N ASP A 27 -4.90 22.00 6.98
CA ASP A 27 -5.68 20.86 6.47
C ASP A 27 -4.80 19.66 6.15
N VAL A 28 -3.63 19.89 5.55
CA VAL A 28 -2.65 18.85 5.28
C VAL A 28 -2.12 18.25 6.58
N ALA A 29 -1.80 19.08 7.58
CA ALA A 29 -1.38 18.62 8.91
C ALA A 29 -2.47 17.76 9.58
N ARG A 30 -3.73 18.18 9.51
CA ARG A 30 -4.89 17.44 10.03
C ARG A 30 -5.05 16.08 9.35
N ARG A 31 -4.96 16.02 8.01
CA ARG A 31 -5.04 14.77 7.23
C ARG A 31 -3.91 13.82 7.61
N LEU A 32 -2.69 14.33 7.76
CA LEU A 32 -1.52 13.57 8.16
C LEU A 32 -1.54 13.13 9.65
N GLY A 33 -2.39 13.75 10.47
CA GLY A 33 -2.44 13.54 11.91
C GLY A 33 -1.18 14.04 12.63
N VAL A 34 -0.60 15.14 12.14
CA VAL A 34 0.58 15.79 12.73
C VAL A 34 0.29 17.26 13.01
N ASN A 35 1.14 17.90 13.81
CA ASN A 35 1.02 19.33 14.09
C ASN A 35 1.46 20.16 12.88
N ARG A 36 0.82 21.32 12.66
CA ARG A 36 1.20 22.27 11.58
C ARG A 36 2.68 22.65 11.64
N GLY A 37 3.21 22.88 12.85
CA GLY A 37 4.62 23.19 13.07
C GLY A 37 5.56 22.06 12.65
N GLN A 38 5.11 20.80 12.70
CA GLN A 38 5.88 19.65 12.25
C GLN A 38 6.00 19.61 10.72
N VAL A 39 4.90 19.89 10.01
CA VAL A 39 4.93 20.09 8.55
C VAL A 39 5.85 21.25 8.18
N SER A 40 5.80 22.36 8.93
CA SER A 40 6.69 23.50 8.71
C SER A 40 8.18 23.15 8.87
N LYS A 41 8.51 22.32 9.86
CA LYS A 41 9.89 21.85 10.11
C LYS A 41 10.38 20.90 9.01
N TRP A 42 9.48 20.10 8.45
CA TRP A 42 9.81 19.23 7.32
C TRP A 42 10.13 20.02 6.05
N LEU A 43 9.29 21.00 5.70
CA LEU A 43 9.48 21.83 4.50
C LEU A 43 10.71 22.74 4.60
N SER A 44 11.05 23.22 5.80
CA SER A 44 12.24 24.02 6.04
C SER A 44 13.53 23.20 6.14
N GLY A 45 13.46 21.86 6.01
CA GLY A 45 14.62 20.99 6.16
C GLY A 45 15.20 20.92 7.58
N LEU A 46 14.56 21.59 8.56
CA LEU A 46 14.97 21.60 9.97
C LEU A 46 14.78 20.24 10.65
N GLN A 47 13.93 19.37 10.08
CA GLN A 47 13.73 18.02 10.55
C GLN A 47 13.49 17.07 9.36
N VAL A 48 14.41 16.13 9.15
CA VAL A 48 14.23 15.02 8.21
C VAL A 48 13.49 13.88 8.93
N GLY A 49 12.64 13.17 8.19
CA GLY A 49 11.53 12.35 8.67
C GLY A 49 11.81 11.37 9.82
N GLY A 50 10.77 11.16 10.63
CA GLY A 50 10.75 10.13 11.66
C GLY A 50 10.83 8.70 11.10
N ASN A 51 10.82 7.72 12.01
CA ASN A 51 10.92 6.29 11.72
C ASN A 51 10.11 5.88 10.46
N LEU A 52 10.68 5.02 9.61
CA LEU A 52 10.08 4.49 8.37
C LEU A 52 8.60 4.10 8.53
N LYS A 53 8.22 3.53 9.67
CA LYS A 53 6.82 3.20 10.00
C LYS A 53 5.90 4.42 9.93
N THR A 54 6.32 5.53 10.55
CA THR A 54 5.58 6.80 10.57
C THR A 54 5.51 7.42 9.17
N PHE A 55 6.58 7.31 8.40
CA PHE A 55 6.59 7.76 7.00
C PHE A 55 5.56 7.02 6.14
N LEU A 56 5.50 5.68 6.22
CA LEU A 56 4.52 4.89 5.48
C LEU A 56 3.07 5.24 5.85
N THR A 57 2.80 5.51 7.13
CA THR A 57 1.48 5.99 7.58
C THR A 57 1.12 7.35 6.98
N HIS A 58 2.10 8.25 6.80
CA HIS A 58 1.86 9.55 6.16
C HIS A 58 1.54 9.42 4.67
N LEU A 59 2.19 8.47 3.98
CA LEU A 59 1.89 8.17 2.58
C LEU A 59 0.48 7.63 2.39
N GLU A 60 0.06 6.71 3.26
CA GLU A 60 -1.29 6.15 3.25
C GLU A 60 -2.36 7.24 3.44
N LYS A 61 -2.15 8.15 4.40
CA LYS A 61 -3.07 9.26 4.68
C LYS A 61 -3.17 10.30 3.57
N LEU A 62 -2.14 10.42 2.73
CA LEU A 62 -2.17 11.26 1.52
C LEU A 62 -2.57 10.47 0.28
N GLU A 63 -2.90 9.18 0.42
CA GLU A 63 -3.24 8.28 -0.67
C GLU A 63 -2.14 8.24 -1.76
N ILE A 64 -0.87 8.37 -1.34
CA ILE A 64 0.28 8.33 -2.24
C ILE A 64 0.80 6.90 -2.26
N PRO A 65 0.55 6.12 -3.33
CA PRO A 65 1.14 4.80 -3.43
C PRO A 65 2.66 4.90 -3.59
N LEU A 66 3.37 4.00 -2.91
CA LEU A 66 4.83 4.03 -2.78
C LEU A 66 5.56 4.01 -4.14
N ASN A 67 4.94 3.39 -5.15
CA ASN A 67 5.45 3.33 -6.53
C ASN A 67 5.49 4.70 -7.24
N GLN A 68 4.75 5.70 -6.75
CA GLN A 68 4.77 7.06 -7.29
C GLN A 68 5.98 7.86 -6.79
N LEU A 69 6.51 7.53 -5.60
CA LEU A 69 7.67 8.22 -5.03
C LEU A 69 8.99 7.75 -5.63
N THR A 70 9.01 6.57 -6.23
CA THR A 70 10.21 6.00 -6.86
C THR A 70 10.28 6.26 -8.37
N ASN A 71 9.22 6.81 -8.99
CA ASN A 71 9.19 7.09 -10.42
C ASN A 71 9.38 8.60 -10.71
N PRO A 72 10.50 9.01 -11.33
CA PRO A 72 10.79 10.43 -11.61
C PRO A 72 9.86 11.07 -12.64
N ASN A 73 9.09 10.28 -13.41
CA ASN A 73 8.22 10.76 -14.49
C ASN A 73 6.73 10.82 -14.10
N TYR A 74 6.39 10.64 -12.82
CA TYR A 74 4.98 10.62 -12.41
C TYR A 74 4.40 12.04 -12.27
N GLN A 75 3.43 12.38 -13.13
CA GLN A 75 2.58 13.57 -12.97
C GLN A 75 1.31 13.18 -12.20
N SER A 76 1.05 13.85 -11.08
CA SER A 76 -0.17 13.62 -10.30
C SER A 76 -1.42 13.93 -11.13
N PRO A 77 -2.41 13.03 -11.22
CA PRO A 77 -3.69 13.36 -11.84
C PRO A 77 -4.42 14.44 -11.00
N PRO A 78 -5.25 15.29 -11.64
CA PRO A 78 -6.09 16.24 -10.93
C PRO A 78 -7.09 15.51 -10.00
N PRO A 79 -7.52 16.14 -8.89
CA PRO A 79 -8.45 15.54 -7.96
C PRO A 79 -9.83 15.43 -8.61
N THR A 80 -10.16 14.27 -9.16
CA THR A 80 -11.55 13.97 -9.54
C THR A 80 -12.31 13.58 -8.28
N SER A 81 -13.27 14.41 -7.88
CA SER A 81 -14.35 14.08 -6.95
C SER A 81 -15.30 13.05 -7.58
N GLN A 82 -14.79 11.85 -7.82
CA GLN A 82 -15.58 10.68 -8.15
C GLN A 82 -14.89 9.54 -7.44
N SER A 83 -15.65 8.76 -6.68
CA SER A 83 -15.21 7.49 -6.11
C SER A 83 -14.41 6.73 -7.16
N THR A 84 -13.08 6.87 -7.12
CA THR A 84 -12.18 6.12 -8.00
C THR A 84 -12.33 4.72 -7.49
N GLN A 85 -13.20 3.97 -8.15
CA GLN A 85 -13.39 2.55 -7.98
C GLN A 85 -11.99 1.95 -7.91
N TRP A 86 -11.56 1.61 -6.69
CA TRP A 86 -10.19 1.19 -6.43
C TRP A 86 -9.87 0.05 -7.37
N LYS A 87 -8.80 0.22 -8.15
CA LYS A 87 -8.36 -0.78 -9.12
C LYS A 87 -7.11 -1.47 -8.55
N PRO A 88 -7.21 -2.76 -8.20
CA PRO A 88 -6.08 -3.48 -7.64
C PRO A 88 -4.91 -3.52 -8.63
N SER A 89 -3.71 -3.31 -8.13
CA SER A 89 -2.48 -3.58 -8.84
C SER A 89 -2.29 -5.09 -9.05
N LEU A 90 -1.47 -5.49 -10.03
CA LEU A 90 -1.11 -6.90 -10.22
C LEU A 90 -0.49 -7.51 -8.96
N TYR A 91 0.28 -6.72 -8.22
CA TYR A 91 0.86 -7.13 -6.96
C TYR A 91 -0.22 -7.46 -5.92
N GLU A 92 -1.21 -6.59 -5.73
CA GLU A 92 -2.33 -6.82 -4.80
C GLU A 92 -3.19 -8.01 -5.22
N ILE A 93 -3.39 -8.23 -6.52
CA ILE A 93 -4.09 -9.43 -7.03
C ILE A 93 -3.31 -10.69 -6.64
N HIS A 94 -2.00 -10.71 -6.86
CA HIS A 94 -1.15 -11.85 -6.50
C HIS A 94 -1.06 -12.05 -4.99
N LEU A 95 -1.04 -10.96 -4.22
CA LEU A 95 -1.06 -10.98 -2.76
C LEU A 95 -2.32 -11.67 -2.25
N ALA A 96 -3.49 -11.20 -2.69
CA ALA A 96 -4.78 -11.78 -2.34
C ALA A 96 -4.87 -13.25 -2.76
N ALA A 97 -4.45 -13.58 -3.99
CA ALA A 97 -4.45 -14.95 -4.49
C ALA A 97 -3.53 -15.89 -3.68
N THR A 98 -2.38 -15.40 -3.22
CA THR A 98 -1.43 -16.17 -2.41
C THR A 98 -2.02 -16.44 -1.02
N LEU A 99 -2.59 -15.42 -0.38
CA LEU A 99 -3.28 -15.55 0.90
C LEU A 99 -4.47 -16.51 0.82
N GLN A 100 -5.30 -16.38 -0.23
CA GLN A 100 -6.43 -17.26 -0.45
C GLN A 100 -6.00 -18.71 -0.67
N SER A 101 -4.93 -18.93 -1.43
CA SER A 101 -4.39 -20.27 -1.68
C SER A 101 -3.81 -20.87 -0.41
N GLY A 102 -3.06 -20.10 0.37
CA GLY A 102 -2.53 -20.53 1.67
C GLY A 102 -3.65 -20.86 2.67
N ALA A 103 -4.71 -20.03 2.73
CA ALA A 103 -5.89 -20.30 3.54
C ALA A 103 -6.56 -21.63 3.17
N LYS A 104 -6.75 -21.91 1.87
CA LYS A 104 -7.31 -23.17 1.40
C LYS A 104 -6.43 -24.37 1.76
N LEU A 105 -5.11 -24.25 1.56
CA LEU A 105 -4.15 -25.32 1.86
C LEU A 105 -4.12 -25.67 3.36
N LEU A 106 -4.26 -24.67 4.23
CA LEU A 106 -4.27 -24.84 5.68
C LEU A 106 -5.68 -25.08 6.25
N GLY A 107 -6.69 -25.27 5.41
CA GLY A 107 -8.07 -25.55 5.83
C GLY A 107 -8.76 -24.42 6.59
N LYS A 108 -8.31 -23.17 6.40
CA LYS A 108 -8.84 -21.98 7.10
C LYS A 108 -9.99 -21.37 6.32
N SER A 109 -11.17 -21.30 6.94
CA SER A 109 -12.32 -20.58 6.39
C SER A 109 -12.19 -19.07 6.60
N VAL A 110 -12.85 -18.26 5.77
CA VAL A 110 -12.86 -16.80 5.91
C VAL A 110 -13.40 -16.37 7.28
N GLN A 111 -14.39 -17.09 7.81
CA GLN A 111 -14.95 -16.87 9.15
C GLN A 111 -13.91 -17.14 10.24
N SER A 112 -13.14 -18.22 10.14
CA SER A 112 -12.09 -18.53 11.11
C SER A 112 -10.94 -17.52 11.08
N ILE A 113 -10.57 -17.06 9.87
CA ILE A 113 -9.58 -16.02 9.63
C ILE A 113 -10.04 -14.72 10.27
N TYR A 114 -11.29 -14.31 10.01
CA TYR A 114 -11.89 -13.11 10.56
C TYR A 114 -11.92 -13.13 12.10
N ALA A 115 -12.45 -14.21 12.68
CA ALA A 115 -12.55 -14.36 14.13
C ALA A 115 -11.19 -14.25 14.82
N HIS A 116 -10.12 -14.77 14.20
CA HIS A 116 -8.77 -14.74 14.75
C HIS A 116 -8.01 -13.45 14.44
N ALA A 117 -8.26 -12.81 13.30
CA ALA A 117 -7.54 -11.59 12.87
C ALA A 117 -8.12 -10.32 13.49
N TYR A 118 -9.44 -10.25 13.66
CA TYR A 118 -10.16 -9.03 14.01
C TYR A 118 -11.02 -9.18 15.27
N GLY A 119 -11.49 -10.40 15.59
CA GLY A 119 -12.33 -10.67 16.75
C GLY A 119 -13.66 -9.89 16.75
N ASP A 120 -14.35 -9.87 17.88
CA ASP A 120 -15.65 -9.19 18.03
C ASP A 120 -15.53 -7.66 18.19
N SER A 121 -14.31 -7.14 18.42
CA SER A 121 -14.07 -5.73 18.73
C SER A 121 -13.62 -4.88 17.53
N SER A 122 -13.65 -5.44 16.32
CA SER A 122 -13.22 -4.73 15.11
C SER A 122 -14.39 -4.05 14.40
N HIS A 123 -14.17 -2.80 13.96
CA HIS A 123 -15.08 -2.10 13.04
C HIS A 123 -15.01 -2.61 11.59
N VAL A 124 -14.14 -3.58 11.30
CA VAL A 124 -13.99 -4.16 9.96
C VAL A 124 -15.05 -5.24 9.77
N PRO A 125 -15.96 -5.14 8.78
CA PRO A 125 -16.96 -6.17 8.56
C PRO A 125 -16.35 -7.40 7.88
N LEU A 126 -16.91 -8.58 8.15
CA LEU A 126 -16.50 -9.85 7.52
C LEU A 126 -16.49 -9.78 5.98
N SER A 127 -17.45 -9.06 5.39
CA SER A 127 -17.54 -8.83 3.95
C SER A 127 -16.33 -8.08 3.39
N HIS A 128 -15.72 -7.17 4.17
CA HIS A 128 -14.51 -6.46 3.78
C HIS A 128 -13.30 -7.39 3.80
N VAL A 129 -13.17 -8.25 4.83
CA VAL A 129 -12.10 -9.27 4.87
C VAL A 129 -12.21 -10.25 3.71
N GLN A 130 -13.43 -10.66 3.37
CA GLN A 130 -13.67 -11.47 2.17
C GLN A 130 -13.27 -10.73 0.88
N ALA A 131 -13.58 -9.44 0.78
CA ALA A 131 -13.17 -8.63 -0.38
C ALA A 131 -11.64 -8.49 -0.47
N MET A 132 -10.94 -8.31 0.65
CA MET A 132 -9.47 -8.26 0.69
C MET A 132 -8.84 -9.58 0.22
N LEU A 133 -9.32 -10.72 0.71
CA LEU A 133 -8.85 -12.04 0.27
C LEU A 133 -9.19 -12.36 -1.19
N GLN A 134 -10.16 -11.66 -1.78
CA GLN A 134 -10.50 -11.76 -3.20
C GLN A 134 -9.77 -10.74 -4.08
N GLY A 135 -8.95 -9.86 -3.49
CA GLY A 135 -8.30 -8.76 -4.22
C GLY A 135 -9.30 -7.71 -4.73
N LYS A 136 -10.48 -7.62 -4.11
CA LYS A 136 -11.56 -6.66 -4.43
C LYS A 136 -11.63 -5.48 -3.46
N ALA A 137 -10.84 -5.50 -2.39
CA ALA A 137 -10.66 -4.38 -1.49
C ALA A 137 -9.17 -4.16 -1.24
N GLN A 138 -8.81 -2.89 -1.01
CA GLN A 138 -7.48 -2.52 -0.59
C GLN A 138 -7.16 -3.17 0.76
N MET A 139 -5.93 -3.67 0.89
CA MET A 139 -5.44 -4.31 2.10
C MET A 139 -4.35 -3.42 2.70
N GLY A 140 -4.61 -2.88 3.89
CA GLY A 140 -3.59 -2.16 4.63
C GLY A 140 -2.46 -3.09 5.08
N VAL A 141 -1.32 -2.52 5.43
CA VAL A 141 -0.19 -3.31 5.95
C VAL A 141 -0.59 -4.03 7.23
N GLU A 142 -1.30 -3.37 8.15
CA GLU A 142 -1.76 -3.98 9.38
C GLU A 142 -2.70 -5.17 9.12
N ASP A 143 -3.64 -5.02 8.18
CA ASP A 143 -4.56 -6.08 7.77
C ASP A 143 -3.81 -7.26 7.17
N PHE A 144 -2.82 -7.00 6.31
CA PHE A 144 -1.96 -8.02 5.74
C PHE A 144 -1.27 -8.87 6.82
N TYR A 145 -0.66 -8.24 7.84
CA TYR A 145 -0.01 -8.97 8.94
C TYR A 145 -1.01 -9.78 9.76
N LYS A 146 -2.18 -9.20 10.08
CA LYS A 146 -3.25 -9.90 10.82
C LYS A 146 -3.75 -11.12 10.04
N LEU A 147 -3.97 -10.97 8.74
CA LEU A 147 -4.41 -12.05 7.85
C LEU A 147 -3.36 -13.15 7.77
N CYS A 148 -2.08 -12.82 7.53
CA CYS A 148 -1.00 -13.82 7.53
C CYS A 148 -0.95 -14.61 8.84
N LYS A 149 -0.96 -13.91 9.98
CA LYS A 149 -0.93 -14.54 11.30
C LYS A 149 -2.14 -15.44 11.54
N SER A 150 -3.33 -15.01 11.16
CA SER A 150 -4.57 -15.79 11.33
C SER A 150 -4.63 -17.04 10.45
N ILE A 151 -4.03 -16.97 9.24
CA ILE A 151 -3.93 -18.10 8.32
C ILE A 151 -2.85 -19.08 8.81
N GLY A 152 -1.79 -18.57 9.46
CA GLY A 152 -0.60 -19.34 9.85
C GLY A 152 0.53 -19.24 8.83
N LEU A 153 0.61 -18.13 8.10
CA LEU A 153 1.67 -17.84 7.13
C LEU A 153 2.62 -16.79 7.68
N LEU A 154 3.89 -16.90 7.29
CA LEU A 154 4.86 -15.83 7.51
C LEU A 154 4.70 -14.76 6.43
N PRO A 155 4.62 -13.47 6.80
CA PRO A 155 4.52 -12.38 5.83
C PRO A 155 5.64 -12.39 4.78
N SER A 156 6.87 -12.73 5.18
CA SER A 156 8.03 -12.85 4.27
C SER A 156 7.77 -13.85 3.14
N ASP A 157 7.29 -15.05 3.48
CA ASP A 157 7.09 -16.13 2.53
C ASP A 157 5.99 -15.78 1.51
N VAL A 158 4.97 -15.05 1.98
CA VAL A 158 3.91 -14.54 1.11
C VAL A 158 4.47 -13.50 0.14
N LEU A 159 5.24 -12.52 0.61
CA LEU A 159 5.83 -11.48 -0.23
C LEU A 159 6.82 -12.07 -1.26
N ASP A 160 7.64 -13.03 -0.84
CA ASP A 160 8.58 -13.75 -1.74
C ASP A 160 7.83 -14.52 -2.83
N ARG A 161 6.71 -15.16 -2.48
CA ARG A 161 5.88 -15.86 -3.46
C ARG A 161 5.22 -14.89 -4.44
N VAL A 162 4.74 -13.75 -3.95
CA VAL A 162 4.13 -12.70 -4.79
C VAL A 162 5.16 -12.10 -5.75
N ALA A 163 6.39 -11.85 -5.29
CA ALA A 163 7.48 -11.38 -6.14
C ALA A 163 7.77 -12.36 -7.29
N LYS A 164 7.90 -13.66 -6.98
CA LYS A 164 8.08 -14.72 -7.99
C LYS A 164 6.93 -14.76 -9.00
N LEU A 165 5.68 -14.67 -8.54
CA LEU A 165 4.51 -14.64 -9.43
C LEU A 165 4.48 -13.40 -10.34
N ALA A 166 4.93 -12.25 -9.83
CA ALA A 166 5.03 -11.03 -10.62
C ALA A 166 6.12 -11.16 -11.72
N GLU A 167 7.26 -11.75 -11.40
CA GLU A 167 8.34 -12.03 -12.36
C GLU A 167 7.92 -13.03 -13.45
N GLU A 168 7.27 -14.14 -13.06
CA GLU A 168 6.77 -15.16 -13.99
C GLU A 168 5.75 -14.58 -15.00
N ASN A 169 4.90 -13.65 -14.56
CA ASN A 169 3.93 -12.98 -15.42
C ASN A 169 4.55 -11.84 -16.27
N GLY A 170 5.62 -11.22 -15.79
CA GLY A 170 6.44 -10.28 -16.56
C GLY A 170 7.19 -10.98 -17.71
N ALA A 171 7.80 -12.13 -17.42
CA ALA A 171 8.56 -12.92 -18.40
C ALA A 171 7.68 -13.44 -19.55
N LYS A 172 6.43 -13.81 -19.27
CA LYS A 172 5.48 -14.28 -20.30
C LYS A 172 5.01 -13.19 -21.28
N LYS A 173 5.09 -11.91 -20.91
CA LYS A 173 4.76 -10.79 -21.81
C LYS A 173 5.90 -10.40 -22.76
N GLY A 174 7.13 -10.82 -22.46
CA GLY A 174 8.33 -10.47 -23.23
C GLY A 174 8.78 -11.53 -24.25
N ALA A 175 8.14 -12.69 -24.32
CA ALA A 175 8.51 -13.72 -25.29
C ALA A 175 8.15 -13.27 -26.73
N PRO A 176 9.12 -13.04 -27.63
CA PRO A 176 8.80 -12.73 -29.01
C PRO A 176 8.07 -13.93 -29.62
N ARG A 177 6.88 -13.68 -30.18
CA ARG A 177 6.21 -14.63 -31.07
C ARG A 177 7.21 -15.00 -32.17
N ARG A 178 7.82 -16.19 -32.08
CA ARG A 178 8.47 -16.83 -33.22
C ARG A 178 7.42 -16.87 -34.32
N ARG A 179 7.56 -16.00 -35.31
CA ARG A 179 6.91 -16.14 -36.61
C ARG A 179 7.47 -17.42 -37.21
N THR A 180 6.71 -18.51 -37.07
CA THR A 180 6.88 -19.68 -37.92
C THR A 180 6.39 -19.29 -39.32
N ALA A 181 7.33 -19.40 -40.26
CA ALA A 181 7.28 -19.34 -41.73
C ALA A 181 5.95 -18.93 -42.38
#